data_AF-A0A959VRA6-F1
#
_entry.id   AF-A0A959VRA6-F1
#
_cell.length_a   1.000
_cell.length_b   1.000
_cell.length_c   1.000
_cell.angle_alpha   90.00
_cell.angle_beta   90.00
_cell.angle_gamma   90.00
#
_symmetry.space_group_name_H-M   'P 1'
#
loop_
_entity.id
_entity.type
_entity.pdbx_description
1 polymer ?
#
loop_
_entity_poly.entity_id
_entity_poly.type
_entity_poly.pdbx_seq_one_letter_code
_entity_poly.pdbx_strand_id
1 'polypeptide(L)'
;VMNTQVLYYAGHGDIHIRKNIKRFTKTGVEFVDGSTGDYDIVMLATGYKLHYPFIDPEYLNWKGNSPDLYLNIFTPKFRNVFVLGMVEATGLGWQGRYNQAHLVSEFIDAGERDPAKAEEMWRRVQGPEPDLFAGYHYRQMDRLPFYVNKDAYRAQIHEHLRIFE
;
A
#
# COMPACT_ATOMS: atom_id res chain seq x y z
N VAL A 1 -0.97 -19.27 -8.39
CA VAL A 1 -1.63 -18.45 -9.45
C VAL A 1 -2.92 -17.89 -8.87
N MET A 2 -3.08 -16.57 -8.80
CA MET A 2 -4.31 -15.97 -8.21
C MET A 2 -5.53 -16.03 -9.14
N ASN A 3 -5.36 -16.29 -10.44
CA ASN A 3 -6.46 -16.52 -11.38
C ASN A 3 -6.20 -17.79 -12.19
N THR A 4 -6.92 -18.86 -11.88
CA THR A 4 -6.77 -20.17 -12.54
C THR A 4 -7.43 -20.25 -13.92
N GLN A 5 -8.27 -19.27 -14.28
CA GLN A 5 -9.09 -19.28 -15.49
C GLN A 5 -8.44 -18.56 -16.67
N VAL A 6 -7.60 -17.55 -16.42
CA VAL A 6 -6.96 -16.77 -17.50
C VAL A 6 -6.15 -17.66 -18.45
N LEU A 7 -5.38 -18.60 -17.92
CA LEU A 7 -4.59 -19.52 -18.76
C LEU A 7 -5.49 -20.51 -19.51
N TYR A 8 -6.58 -20.96 -18.90
CA TYR A 8 -7.54 -21.87 -19.51
C TYR A 8 -8.21 -21.21 -20.73
N TYR A 9 -8.78 -20.01 -20.55
CA TYR A 9 -9.46 -19.28 -21.63
C TYR A 9 -8.49 -18.77 -22.71
N ALA A 10 -7.25 -18.41 -22.34
CA ALA A 10 -6.24 -18.08 -23.33
C ALA A 10 -5.88 -19.30 -24.21
N GLY A 11 -5.82 -20.51 -23.63
CA GLY A 11 -5.55 -21.73 -24.38
C GLY A 11 -6.65 -22.17 -25.34
N HIS A 12 -7.90 -21.78 -25.07
CA HIS A 12 -9.07 -22.08 -25.92
C HIS A 12 -9.34 -20.98 -26.96
N GLY A 13 -8.63 -19.85 -26.90
CA GLY A 13 -8.81 -18.72 -27.82
C GLY A 13 -9.89 -17.72 -27.42
N ASP A 14 -10.49 -17.85 -26.24
CA ASP A 14 -11.48 -16.91 -25.73
C ASP A 14 -10.84 -15.59 -25.26
N ILE A 15 -9.59 -15.65 -24.80
CA ILE A 15 -8.81 -14.47 -24.39
C ILE A 15 -7.55 -14.35 -25.25
N HIS A 16 -7.34 -13.15 -25.79
CA HIS A 16 -6.13 -12.82 -26.55
C HIS A 16 -5.30 -11.78 -25.80
N ILE A 17 -4.02 -12.08 -25.58
CA ILE A 17 -3.07 -11.09 -25.03
C ILE A 17 -2.71 -10.10 -26.14
N ARG A 18 -2.87 -8.80 -25.86
CA ARG A 18 -2.53 -7.70 -26.77
C ARG A 18 -1.46 -6.80 -26.18
N LYS A 19 -0.75 -6.08 -27.04
CA LYS A 19 0.17 -5.01 -26.61
C LYS A 19 -0.63 -3.82 -26.06
N ASN A 20 0.08 -2.84 -25.51
CA ASN A 20 -0.56 -1.62 -25.03
C ASN A 20 -1.34 -0.91 -26.15
N ILE A 21 -2.43 -0.25 -25.76
CA ILE A 21 -3.21 0.62 -26.64
C ILE A 21 -2.40 1.87 -26.94
N LYS A 22 -2.24 2.20 -28.22
CA LYS A 22 -1.64 3.44 -28.70
C LYS A 22 -2.69 4.55 -28.78
N ARG A 23 -3.86 4.25 -29.33
CA ARG A 23 -5.01 5.17 -29.39
C ARG A 23 -6.33 4.43 -29.63
N PHE A 24 -7.43 5.07 -29.26
CA PHE A 24 -8.77 4.66 -29.68
C PHE A 24 -9.05 5.12 -31.12
N THR A 25 -9.79 4.31 -31.86
CA THR A 25 -10.34 4.63 -33.17
C THR A 25 -11.85 4.85 -33.05
N LYS A 26 -12.54 5.07 -34.17
CA LYS A 26 -14.00 5.22 -34.17
C LYS A 26 -14.74 3.95 -33.71
N THR A 27 -14.14 2.77 -33.91
CA THR A 27 -14.76 1.45 -33.70
C THR A 27 -13.96 0.51 -32.80
N GLY A 28 -12.79 0.94 -32.32
CA GLY A 28 -11.91 0.07 -31.53
C GLY A 28 -10.59 0.72 -31.13
N VAL A 29 -9.48 0.00 -31.33
CA VAL A 29 -8.13 0.44 -30.92
C VAL A 29 -7.05 0.16 -31.95
N GLU A 30 -6.03 1.01 -31.95
CA GLU A 30 -4.71 0.74 -32.53
C GLU A 30 -3.75 0.42 -31.38
N PHE A 31 -3.00 -0.67 -31.51
CA PHE A 31 -1.98 -1.10 -30.55
C PHE A 31 -0.60 -0.53 -30.90
N VAL A 32 0.32 -0.52 -29.94
CA VAL A 32 1.67 0.05 -30.12
C VAL A 32 2.53 -0.68 -31.16
N ASP A 33 2.19 -1.92 -31.52
CA ASP A 33 2.85 -2.68 -32.58
C ASP A 33 2.25 -2.42 -33.98
N GLY A 34 1.28 -1.51 -34.09
CA GLY A 34 0.60 -1.16 -35.33
C GLY A 34 -0.60 -2.05 -35.67
N SER A 35 -0.84 -3.13 -34.91
CA SER A 35 -2.06 -3.94 -35.09
C SER A 35 -3.31 -3.17 -34.66
N THR A 36 -4.46 -3.55 -35.21
CA THR A 36 -5.77 -2.93 -34.90
C THR A 36 -6.80 -3.99 -34.58
N GLY A 37 -7.87 -3.59 -33.87
CA GLY A 37 -9.04 -4.43 -33.65
C GLY A 37 -10.26 -3.58 -33.31
N ASP A 38 -11.44 -4.07 -33.70
CA ASP A 38 -12.73 -3.48 -33.35
C ASP A 38 -13.20 -4.03 -32.00
N TYR A 39 -13.75 -3.16 -31.15
CA TYR A 39 -14.20 -3.50 -29.80
C TYR A 39 -15.42 -2.67 -29.42
N ASP A 40 -16.49 -3.34 -28.98
CA ASP A 40 -17.72 -2.67 -28.52
C ASP A 40 -17.57 -2.05 -27.13
N ILE A 41 -16.74 -2.67 -26.26
CA ILE A 41 -16.55 -2.27 -24.87
C ILE A 41 -15.06 -2.26 -24.54
N VAL A 42 -14.63 -1.17 -23.90
CA VAL A 42 -13.29 -1.04 -23.32
C VAL A 42 -13.43 -0.89 -21.81
N MET A 43 -12.99 -1.90 -21.06
CA MET A 43 -12.99 -1.86 -19.60
C MET A 43 -11.59 -1.51 -19.07
N LEU A 44 -11.47 -0.33 -18.44
CA LEU A 44 -10.21 0.15 -17.88
C LEU A 44 -10.00 -0.40 -16.46
N ALA A 45 -9.41 -1.58 -16.34
CA ALA A 45 -8.98 -2.17 -15.06
C ALA A 45 -7.62 -1.61 -14.59
N THR A 46 -7.44 -0.28 -14.65
CA THR A 46 -6.15 0.42 -14.44
C THR A 46 -5.83 0.72 -12.97
N GLY A 47 -6.61 0.18 -12.02
CA GLY A 47 -6.42 0.39 -10.58
C GLY A 47 -7.09 1.67 -10.06
N TYR A 48 -6.69 2.08 -8.85
CA TYR A 48 -7.27 3.18 -8.09
C TYR A 48 -6.21 4.19 -7.66
N LYS A 49 -6.64 5.42 -7.39
CA LYS A 49 -5.81 6.46 -6.75
C LYS A 49 -6.30 6.70 -5.33
N LEU A 50 -5.37 7.04 -4.45
CA LEU A 50 -5.70 7.45 -3.09
C LEU A 50 -6.23 8.89 -3.10
N HIS A 51 -7.33 9.11 -2.41
CA HIS A 51 -7.96 10.42 -2.31
C HIS A 51 -8.74 10.50 -1.00
N TYR A 52 -8.31 11.37 -0.09
CA TYR A 52 -8.96 11.57 1.22
C TYR A 52 -9.51 13.01 1.31
N PRO A 53 -10.76 13.26 0.86
CA PRO A 53 -11.29 14.62 0.71
C PRO A 53 -11.68 15.28 2.03
N PHE A 54 -11.57 14.56 3.14
CA PHE A 54 -11.98 14.98 4.48
C PHE A 54 -10.82 15.47 5.35
N ILE A 55 -9.57 15.40 4.85
CA ILE A 55 -8.37 15.80 5.60
C ILE A 55 -7.38 16.46 4.65
N ASP A 56 -6.73 17.54 5.10
CA ASP A 56 -5.67 18.17 4.31
C ASP A 56 -4.48 17.20 4.14
N PRO A 57 -3.96 17.01 2.91
CA PRO A 57 -2.79 16.17 2.65
C PRO A 57 -1.56 16.49 3.52
N GLU A 58 -1.41 17.73 4.00
CA GLU A 58 -0.34 18.11 4.91
C GLU A 58 -0.34 17.27 6.19
N TYR A 59 -1.54 16.99 6.75
CA TYR A 59 -1.70 16.21 7.97
C TYR A 59 -1.32 14.73 7.81
N LEU A 60 -1.28 14.23 6.58
CA LEU A 60 -0.92 12.86 6.26
C LEU A 60 0.52 12.70 5.79
N ASN A 61 1.32 13.78 5.83
CA ASN A 61 2.67 13.80 5.28
C ASN A 61 2.72 13.29 3.82
N TRP A 62 1.80 13.78 2.99
CA TRP A 62 1.66 13.33 1.60
C TRP A 62 2.90 13.65 0.76
N LYS A 63 3.42 12.65 0.02
CA LYS A 63 4.53 12.82 -0.92
C LYS A 63 4.25 12.08 -2.23
N GLY A 64 4.15 12.83 -3.33
CA GLY A 64 3.84 12.25 -4.64
C GLY A 64 2.43 11.67 -4.66
N ASN A 65 2.32 10.36 -4.90
CA ASN A 65 1.04 9.68 -5.12
C ASN A 65 0.43 9.07 -3.84
N SER A 66 1.12 9.10 -2.70
CA SER A 66 0.64 8.52 -1.44
C SER A 66 1.20 9.24 -0.20
N PRO A 67 0.58 9.04 0.98
CA PRO A 67 1.18 9.36 2.27
C PRO A 67 2.55 8.70 2.47
N ASP A 68 3.49 9.44 3.05
CA ASP A 68 4.78 8.92 3.53
C ASP A 68 4.69 8.77 5.06
N LEU A 69 4.59 7.54 5.56
CA LEU A 69 4.16 7.24 6.91
C LEU A 69 5.08 6.21 7.55
N TYR A 70 5.54 6.50 8.77
CA TYR A 70 6.35 5.56 9.53
C TYR A 70 5.57 4.29 9.85
N LEU A 71 6.12 3.12 9.49
CA LEU A 71 5.47 1.80 9.58
C LEU A 71 4.16 1.71 8.78
N ASN A 72 3.95 2.60 7.81
CA ASN A 72 2.66 2.82 7.14
C ASN A 72 1.50 3.15 8.10
N ILE A 73 1.79 3.78 9.24
CA ILE A 73 0.82 4.13 10.28
C ILE A 73 0.93 5.59 10.71
N PHE A 74 2.11 5.98 11.17
CA PHE A 74 2.30 7.22 11.92
C PHE A 74 2.75 8.35 11.02
N THR A 75 2.14 9.52 11.19
CA THR A 75 2.64 10.73 10.54
C THR A 75 3.84 11.25 11.36
N PRO A 76 4.98 11.57 10.75
CA PRO A 76 6.14 12.07 11.51
C PRO A 76 5.94 13.51 12.01
N LYS A 77 4.91 14.21 11.52
CA LYS A 77 4.61 15.61 11.85
C LYS A 77 3.56 15.76 12.96
N PHE A 78 2.55 14.88 12.99
CA PHE A 78 1.40 15.01 13.89
C PHE A 78 1.24 13.76 14.73
N ARG A 79 1.49 13.90 16.03
CA ARG A 79 1.50 12.80 17.00
C ARG A 79 0.12 12.16 17.23
N ASN A 80 -0.94 12.86 16.89
CA ASN A 80 -2.34 12.46 17.11
C ASN A 80 -3.08 12.08 15.82
N VAL A 81 -2.36 11.92 14.70
CA VAL A 81 -2.93 11.48 13.42
C VAL A 81 -2.31 10.14 13.04
N PHE A 82 -3.16 9.16 12.77
CA PHE A 82 -2.76 7.80 12.42
C PHE A 82 -3.56 7.31 11.22
N VAL A 83 -2.92 6.51 10.39
CA VAL A 83 -3.54 5.85 9.24
C VAL A 83 -3.49 4.35 9.47
N LEU A 84 -4.63 3.68 9.33
CA LEU A 84 -4.74 2.23 9.51
C LEU A 84 -5.20 1.57 8.22
N GLY A 85 -4.69 0.38 7.94
CA GLY A 85 -5.09 -0.44 6.81
C GLY A 85 -4.25 -0.27 5.54
N MET A 86 -3.34 0.71 5.52
CA MET A 86 -2.42 1.00 4.42
C MET A 86 -1.22 0.06 4.46
N VAL A 87 -1.46 -1.23 4.29
CA VAL A 87 -0.39 -2.22 4.22
C VAL A 87 -0.80 -3.37 3.31
N GLU A 88 0.09 -3.71 2.40
CA GLU A 88 -0.08 -4.80 1.45
C GLU A 88 1.12 -5.72 1.50
N ALA A 89 0.91 -7.01 1.72
CA ALA A 89 1.92 -8.01 1.44
C ALA A 89 1.23 -9.33 1.14
N THR A 90 1.89 -10.16 0.34
CA THR A 90 1.41 -11.51 0.08
C THR A 90 1.27 -12.29 1.39
N GLY A 91 0.04 -12.68 1.72
CA GLY A 91 -0.25 -13.49 2.91
C GLY A 91 -0.21 -12.74 4.25
N LEU A 92 -0.20 -11.40 4.28
CA LEU A 92 -0.30 -10.63 5.54
C LEU A 92 -1.70 -10.71 6.15
N GLY A 93 -2.73 -10.76 5.29
CA GLY A 93 -4.13 -10.90 5.71
C GLY A 93 -4.62 -9.79 6.63
N TRP A 94 -5.60 -10.12 7.48
CA TRP A 94 -6.19 -9.21 8.47
C TRP A 94 -5.28 -8.95 9.67
N GLN A 95 -4.39 -9.90 9.99
CA GLN A 95 -3.54 -9.84 11.19
C GLN A 95 -2.59 -8.64 11.16
N GLY A 96 -2.03 -8.28 10.00
CA GLY A 96 -1.20 -7.09 9.87
C GLY A 96 -1.95 -5.80 10.26
N ARG A 97 -3.19 -5.65 9.79
CA ARG A 97 -4.04 -4.47 10.07
C ARG A 97 -4.47 -4.41 11.53
N TYR A 98 -4.79 -5.57 12.12
CA TYR A 98 -5.05 -5.69 13.55
C TYR A 98 -3.85 -5.21 14.37
N ASN A 99 -2.64 -5.67 14.03
CA ASN A 99 -1.45 -5.26 14.78
C ASN A 99 -1.14 -3.77 14.62
N GLN A 100 -1.43 -3.14 13.46
CA GLN A 100 -1.33 -1.69 13.32
C GLN A 100 -2.25 -0.99 14.34
N ALA A 101 -3.52 -1.42 14.43
CA ALA A 101 -4.48 -0.85 15.36
C ALA A 101 -4.08 -1.08 16.83
N HIS A 102 -3.56 -2.27 17.15
CA HIS A 102 -3.07 -2.59 18.49
C HIS A 102 -1.91 -1.67 18.89
N LEU A 103 -0.92 -1.48 18.01
CA LEU A 103 0.21 -0.58 18.27
C LEU A 103 -0.24 0.87 18.48
N VAL A 104 -1.19 1.37 17.69
CA VAL A 104 -1.77 2.71 17.89
C VAL A 104 -2.50 2.80 19.22
N SER A 105 -3.26 1.76 19.61
CA SER A 105 -3.96 1.73 20.89
C SER A 105 -3.00 1.81 22.07
N GLU A 106 -1.92 1.02 22.07
CA GLU A 106 -0.90 1.05 23.13
C GLU A 106 -0.22 2.43 23.21
N PHE A 107 0.08 3.03 22.05
CA PHE A 107 0.67 4.37 21.99
C PHE A 107 -0.23 5.45 22.59
N ILE A 108 -1.54 5.41 22.31
CA ILE A 108 -2.52 6.35 22.85
C ILE A 108 -2.66 6.15 24.37
N ASP A 109 -2.81 4.90 24.84
CA ASP A 109 -2.97 4.59 26.27
C ASP A 109 -1.73 5.02 27.07
N ALA A 110 -0.53 4.75 26.55
CA ALA A 110 0.73 5.19 27.13
C ALA A 110 0.82 6.73 27.23
N GLY A 111 0.21 7.47 26.30
CA GLY A 111 0.13 8.93 26.38
C GLY A 111 -0.48 9.45 27.69
N GLU A 112 -1.39 8.68 28.28
CA GLU A 112 -2.04 9.01 29.57
C GLU A 112 -1.37 8.33 30.76
N ARG A 113 -0.95 7.07 30.60
CA ARG A 113 -0.54 6.21 31.73
C ARG A 113 0.97 6.06 31.90
N ASP A 114 1.73 6.17 30.81
CA ASP A 114 3.19 6.09 30.81
C ASP A 114 3.78 6.98 29.71
N PRO A 115 3.83 8.31 29.94
CA PRO A 115 4.32 9.25 28.93
C PRO A 115 5.75 8.97 28.48
N ALA A 116 6.58 8.33 29.30
CA ALA A 116 7.95 7.99 28.93
C ALA A 116 7.99 6.95 27.80
N LYS A 117 7.13 5.91 27.86
CA LYS A 117 6.98 4.93 26.78
C LYS A 117 6.41 5.57 25.51
N ALA A 118 5.44 6.47 25.64
CA ALA A 118 4.92 7.22 24.51
C ALA A 118 5.99 8.11 23.86
N GLU A 119 6.83 8.81 24.64
CA GLU A 119 7.95 9.59 24.10
C GLU A 119 9.00 8.73 23.40
N GLU A 120 9.28 7.53 23.92
CA GLU A 120 10.21 6.60 23.27
C GLU A 120 9.68 6.16 21.89
N MET A 121 8.41 5.75 21.81
CA MET A 121 7.78 5.41 20.52
C MET A 121 7.77 6.61 19.57
N TRP A 122 7.44 7.81 20.07
CA TRP A 122 7.43 9.02 19.25
C TRP A 122 8.81 9.37 18.70
N ARG A 123 9.87 9.18 19.51
CA ARG A 123 11.25 9.38 19.04
C ARG A 123 11.61 8.43 17.90
N ARG A 124 11.12 7.19 17.92
CA ARG A 124 11.28 6.24 16.80
C ARG A 124 10.56 6.71 15.55
N VAL A 125 9.31 7.18 15.68
CA VAL A 125 8.51 7.73 14.57
C VAL A 125 9.19 8.93 13.90
N GLN A 126 9.87 9.77 14.69
CA GLN A 126 10.65 10.91 14.17
C GLN A 126 12.02 10.51 13.60
N GLY A 127 12.45 9.27 13.81
CA GLY A 127 13.71 8.72 13.35
C GLY A 127 13.65 8.18 11.92
N PRO A 128 14.71 7.47 11.48
CA PRO A 128 14.71 6.80 10.18
C PRO A 128 13.66 5.68 10.15
N GLU A 129 13.01 5.51 9.01
CA GLU A 129 12.11 4.40 8.77
C GLU A 129 12.86 3.06 8.86
N PRO A 130 12.35 2.07 9.62
CA PRO A 130 12.94 0.75 9.66
C PRO A 130 12.80 0.04 8.30
N ASP A 131 13.61 -0.99 8.09
CA ASP A 131 13.49 -1.82 6.90
C ASP A 131 12.20 -2.65 6.92
N LEU A 132 11.22 -2.24 6.11
CA LEU A 132 9.97 -2.96 5.89
C LEU A 132 10.04 -3.98 4.75
N PHE A 133 11.18 -4.05 4.06
CA PHE A 133 11.33 -4.78 2.81
C PHE A 133 12.29 -5.97 2.91
N ALA A 134 12.93 -6.22 4.07
CA ALA A 134 13.95 -7.27 4.23
C ALA A 134 15.07 -7.18 3.17
N GLY A 135 15.51 -5.97 2.85
CA GLY A 135 16.53 -5.71 1.82
C GLY A 135 16.08 -5.91 0.37
N TYR A 136 14.80 -6.23 0.10
CA TYR A 136 14.30 -6.37 -1.26
C TYR A 136 14.03 -4.99 -1.90
N HIS A 137 14.55 -4.79 -3.11
CA HIS A 137 14.24 -3.61 -3.93
C HIS A 137 12.96 -3.84 -4.75
N TYR A 138 11.81 -3.59 -4.15
CA TYR A 138 10.56 -3.55 -4.92
C TYR A 138 10.60 -2.38 -5.91
N ARG A 139 10.25 -2.65 -7.17
CA ARG A 139 10.13 -1.58 -8.17
C ARG A 139 9.01 -0.65 -7.72
N GLN A 140 9.33 0.63 -7.48
CA GLN A 140 8.32 1.64 -7.17
C GLN A 140 7.30 1.69 -8.30
N MET A 141 6.05 1.40 -7.95
CA MET A 141 4.90 1.51 -8.83
C MET A 141 3.82 2.25 -8.06
N ASP A 142 3.11 3.16 -8.71
CA ASP A 142 2.00 3.91 -8.11
C ASP A 142 0.92 3.01 -7.49
N ARG A 143 0.82 1.76 -7.97
CA ARG A 143 -0.12 0.74 -7.47
C ARG A 143 0.38 -0.05 -6.25
N LEU A 144 1.62 0.13 -5.82
CA LEU A 144 2.24 -0.59 -4.70
C LEU A 144 2.86 0.35 -3.65
N PRO A 145 2.22 1.47 -3.25
CA PRO A 145 2.85 2.43 -2.36
C PRO A 145 3.10 1.87 -0.95
N PHE A 146 2.33 0.85 -0.53
CA PHE A 146 2.40 0.26 0.81
C PHE A 146 2.74 -1.23 0.80
N TYR A 147 3.38 -1.69 -0.28
CA TYR A 147 3.77 -3.09 -0.38
C TYR A 147 5.00 -3.35 0.49
N VAL A 148 4.93 -4.32 1.39
CA VAL A 148 6.00 -4.64 2.35
C VAL A 148 6.39 -6.11 2.27
N ASN A 149 7.56 -6.44 2.84
CA ASN A 149 7.84 -7.82 3.18
C ASN A 149 7.05 -8.20 4.43
N LYS A 150 6.24 -9.27 4.35
CA LYS A 150 5.34 -9.70 5.42
C LYS A 150 6.08 -9.93 6.75
N ASP A 151 7.20 -10.65 6.72
CA ASP A 151 7.90 -11.07 7.93
C ASP A 151 8.70 -9.91 8.53
N ALA A 152 9.32 -9.08 7.67
CA ALA A 152 10.00 -7.86 8.11
C ALA A 152 9.02 -6.89 8.77
N TYR A 153 7.87 -6.64 8.14
CA TYR A 153 6.84 -5.76 8.66
C TYR A 153 6.31 -6.25 10.02
N ARG A 154 6.01 -7.55 10.12
CA ARG A 154 5.56 -8.14 11.40
C ARG A 154 6.61 -8.03 12.49
N ALA A 155 7.88 -8.31 12.17
CA ALA A 155 8.97 -8.18 13.12
C ALA A 155 9.10 -6.74 13.63
N GLN A 156 8.99 -5.75 12.74
CA GLN A 156 8.98 -4.34 13.11
C GLN A 156 7.80 -3.99 14.01
N ILE A 157 6.56 -4.39 13.67
CA ILE A 157 5.40 -4.11 14.55
C ILE A 157 5.59 -4.74 15.95
N HIS A 158 6.07 -5.99 16.03
CA HIS A 158 6.33 -6.63 17.32
C HIS A 158 7.48 -5.97 18.10
N GLU A 159 8.51 -5.46 17.42
CA GLU A 159 9.57 -4.69 18.08
C GLU A 159 9.04 -3.40 18.70
N HIS A 160 8.15 -2.69 18.02
CA HIS A 160 7.56 -1.46 18.54
C HIS A 160 6.56 -1.72 19.67
N LEU A 161 5.79 -2.81 19.59
CA LEU A 161 4.88 -3.21 20.68
C LEU A 161 5.63 -3.51 21.99
N ARG A 162 6.86 -4.04 21.92
CA ARG A 162 7.71 -4.29 23.10
C ARG A 162 8.08 -3.03 23.90
N ILE A 163 7.87 -1.83 23.36
CA ILE A 163 8.02 -0.58 24.12
C ILE A 163 6.97 -0.50 25.23
N PHE A 164 5.79 -1.09 25.00
CA PHE A 164 4.62 -0.97 25.86
C PHE A 164 4.49 -2.12 26.87
N GLU A 165 5.23 -3.21 26.70
CA GLU A 165 5.42 -4.29 27.69
C GLU A 165 6.16 -3.79 28.95
#